data_AF-A0A0C9XW61-F1
#
_entry.id   AF-A0A0C9XW61-F1
#
_cell.length_a   1.000
_cell.length_b   1.000
_cell.length_c   1.000
_cell.angle_alpha   90.00
_cell.angle_beta   90.00
_cell.angle_gamma   90.00
#
_symmetry.space_group_name_H-M   'P 1'
#
loop_
_entity.id
_entity.type
_entity.pdbx_description
1 polymer ?
#
loop_
_entity_poly.entity_id
_entity_poly.type
_entity_poly.pdbx_seq_one_letter_code
_entity_poly.pdbx_strand_id
1 'polypeptide(L)'
;MDVTIHHLFDRLLIYFTATEVPNRYRLEGVKVWCVVNRPEYVTFSTPDPEKYPLPNPAYLAIHAACVKVAHLSGATEYIKEVLRRMEDTLVLAEDGGSSEILYTAILSSMHAVSL
;
A
#
# COMPACT_ATOMS: atom_id res chain seq x y z
N MET A 1 0.53 14.40 -1.18
CA MET A 1 0.24 13.60 -2.38
C MET A 1 -1.25 13.75 -2.68
N ASP A 2 -1.67 13.63 -3.95
CA ASP A 2 -3.10 13.58 -4.32
C ASP A 2 -3.81 12.43 -3.58
N VAL A 3 -5.02 12.66 -3.04
CA VAL A 3 -5.77 11.66 -2.24
C VAL A 3 -5.98 10.38 -3.03
N THR A 4 -6.15 10.50 -4.35
CA THR A 4 -6.29 9.35 -5.25
C THR A 4 -5.03 8.49 -5.33
N ILE A 5 -3.83 9.08 -5.23
CA ILE A 5 -2.57 8.32 -5.30
C ILE A 5 -2.36 7.49 -4.04
N HIS A 6 -2.62 8.06 -2.86
CA HIS A 6 -2.53 7.31 -1.61
C HIS A 6 -3.45 6.08 -1.65
N HIS A 7 -4.71 6.28 -2.05
CA HIS A 7 -5.67 5.18 -2.18
C HIS A 7 -5.22 4.07 -3.13
N LEU A 8 -4.62 4.42 -4.28
CA LEU A 8 -4.10 3.43 -5.23
C LEU A 8 -2.87 2.70 -4.68
N PHE A 9 -2.03 3.39 -3.92
CA PHE A 9 -0.84 2.81 -3.31
C PHE A 9 -1.21 1.80 -2.21
N ASP A 10 -2.15 2.18 -1.34
CA ASP A 10 -2.61 1.35 -0.22
C ASP A 10 -3.35 0.09 -0.72
N ARG A 11 -4.12 0.23 -1.82
CA ARG A 11 -4.86 -0.88 -2.44
C ARG A 11 -4.02 -1.78 -3.36
N LEU A 12 -2.70 -1.65 -3.33
CA LEU A 12 -1.77 -2.42 -4.15
C LEU A 12 -2.04 -2.31 -5.65
N LEU A 13 -2.35 -1.10 -6.13
CA LEU A 13 -2.66 -0.83 -7.55
C LEU A 13 -1.55 -0.08 -8.28
N ILE A 14 -0.75 0.70 -7.56
CA ILE A 14 0.45 1.36 -8.07
C ILE A 14 1.65 1.02 -7.19
N TYR A 15 2.86 1.14 -7.74
CA TYR A 15 4.10 0.92 -7.02
C TYR A 15 5.24 1.75 -7.63
N PHE A 16 6.34 1.84 -6.89
CA PHE A 16 7.53 2.60 -7.28
C PHE A 16 8.69 1.66 -7.58
N THR A 17 9.20 1.70 -8.81
CA THR A 17 10.40 0.96 -9.22
C THR A 17 11.62 1.86 -9.14
N ALA A 18 12.67 1.39 -8.47
CA ALA A 18 13.91 2.16 -8.33
C ALA A 18 14.55 2.47 -9.69
N THR A 19 15.17 3.64 -9.78
CA THR A 19 16.02 4.02 -10.90
C THR A 19 17.48 4.10 -10.47
N GLU A 20 18.39 4.38 -11.40
CA GLU A 20 19.81 4.63 -11.09
C GLU A 20 20.01 5.95 -10.31
N VAL A 21 19.01 6.85 -10.31
CA VAL A 21 19.08 8.13 -9.61
C VAL A 21 18.50 7.96 -8.20
N PRO A 22 19.24 8.29 -7.13
CA PRO A 22 18.75 8.19 -5.75
C PRO A 22 17.45 8.96 -5.54
N ASN A 23 16.52 8.36 -4.77
CA ASN A 23 15.20 8.89 -4.45
C ASN A 23 14.30 9.20 -5.67
N ARG A 24 14.69 8.77 -6.88
CA ARG A 24 13.87 8.85 -8.09
C ARG A 24 13.38 7.46 -8.46
N TYR A 25 12.08 7.39 -8.72
CA TYR A 25 11.37 6.15 -9.00
C TYR A 25 10.52 6.29 -10.24
N ARG A 26 10.37 5.19 -10.97
CA ARG A 26 9.33 5.06 -11.99
C ARG A 26 8.01 4.73 -11.29
N LEU A 27 6.96 5.49 -11.59
CA LEU A 27 5.61 5.20 -11.13
C LEU A 27 4.97 4.19 -12.08
N GLU A 28 4.64 3.02 -11.55
CA GLU A 28 4.04 1.93 -12.31
C GLU A 28 2.71 1.50 -11.70
N GLY A 29 1.86 0.86 -12.50
CA GLY A 29 0.54 0.42 -12.07
C GLY A 29 0.15 -0.91 -12.67
N VAL A 30 -0.69 -1.66 -11.95
CA VAL A 30 -1.18 -2.97 -12.39
C VAL A 30 -2.18 -2.88 -13.56
N LYS A 31 -2.71 -1.67 -13.81
CA LYS A 31 -3.53 -1.33 -14.98
C LYS A 31 -3.13 0.04 -15.51
N VAL A 32 -3.33 0.26 -16.82
CA VAL A 32 -3.00 1.52 -17.51
C VAL A 32 -3.64 2.74 -16.85
N TRP A 33 -4.91 2.63 -16.45
CA TRP A 33 -5.66 3.74 -15.83
C TRP A 33 -5.10 4.15 -14.46
N CYS A 34 -4.30 3.32 -13.79
CA CYS A 34 -3.72 3.66 -12.49
C CYS A 34 -2.67 4.78 -12.61
N VAL A 35 -2.01 4.89 -13.78
CA VAL A 35 -0.91 5.83 -14.05
C VAL A 35 -1.22 6.82 -15.18
N VAL A 36 -2.38 6.71 -15.84
CA VAL A 36 -2.78 7.67 -16.87
C VAL A 36 -2.85 9.09 -16.29
N ASN A 37 -2.35 10.08 -17.03
CA ASN A 37 -2.27 11.48 -16.60
C ASN A 37 -1.43 11.71 -15.32
N ARG A 38 -0.53 10.77 -14.97
CA ARG A 38 0.43 10.91 -13.87
C ARG A 38 1.86 11.00 -14.41
N PRO A 39 2.79 11.62 -13.67
CA PRO A 39 4.18 11.65 -14.07
C PRO A 39 4.75 10.22 -14.13
N GLU A 40 5.53 9.93 -15.18
CA GLU A 40 6.21 8.63 -15.30
C GLU A 40 7.27 8.45 -14.21
N TYR A 41 7.92 9.54 -13.80
CA TYR A 41 8.95 9.53 -12.77
C TYR A 41 8.60 10.46 -11.62
N VAL A 42 8.83 9.98 -10.39
CA VAL A 42 8.64 10.73 -9.15
C VAL A 42 9.97 10.78 -8.41
N THR A 43 10.39 11.98 -8.01
CA THR A 43 11.54 12.17 -7.13
C THR A 43 11.03 12.62 -5.76
N PHE A 44 11.33 11.86 -4.71
CA PHE A 44 11.03 12.29 -3.35
C PHE A 44 12.05 13.31 -2.88
N SER A 45 11.56 14.41 -2.33
CA SER A 45 12.36 15.47 -1.73
C SER A 45 11.73 15.91 -0.42
N THR A 46 12.54 16.46 0.48
CA THR A 46 12.11 16.96 1.78
C THR A 46 12.84 18.27 2.09
N PRO A 47 12.16 19.28 2.64
CA PRO A 47 12.82 20.48 3.12
C PRO A 47 13.56 20.26 4.46
N ASP A 48 13.26 19.18 5.17
CA ASP A 48 13.81 18.86 6.49
C ASP A 48 13.99 17.34 6.63
N PRO A 49 15.20 16.81 6.39
CA PRO A 49 15.48 15.39 6.46
C PRO A 49 15.37 14.77 7.87
N GLU A 50 15.54 15.56 8.93
CA GLU A 50 15.47 15.04 10.31
C GLU A 50 14.01 14.89 10.75
N LYS A 51 13.17 15.88 10.44
CA LYS A 51 11.75 15.87 10.80
C LYS A 51 10.91 15.03 9.83
N TYR A 52 11.26 15.06 8.55
CA TYR A 52 10.52 14.38 7.47
C TYR A 52 11.49 13.58 6.60
N PRO A 53 12.01 12.45 7.11
CA PRO A 53 12.90 11.60 6.33
C PRO A 53 12.20 11.09 5.07
N LEU A 54 12.98 10.93 4.00
CA LEU A 54 12.47 10.36 2.76
C LEU A 54 12.07 8.89 2.96
N PRO A 55 11.14 8.36 2.13
CA PRO A 55 10.79 6.95 2.17
C PRO A 55 12.02 6.07 1.97
N ASN A 56 12.16 5.03 2.79
CA ASN A 56 13.25 4.06 2.65
C ASN A 56 13.07 3.26 1.34
N PRO A 57 14.07 3.22 0.44
CA PRO A 57 13.98 2.49 -0.83
C PRO A 57 13.69 0.99 -0.66
N ALA A 58 14.14 0.38 0.43
CA ALA A 58 13.88 -1.04 0.70
C ALA A 58 12.39 -1.31 0.95
N TYR A 59 11.69 -0.42 1.68
CA TYR A 59 10.26 -0.56 1.92
C TYR A 59 9.44 -0.32 0.66
N LEU A 60 9.86 0.60 -0.20
CA LEU A 60 9.24 0.77 -1.52
C LEU A 60 9.41 -0.47 -2.40
N ALA A 61 10.58 -1.11 -2.37
CA ALA A 61 10.82 -2.36 -3.10
C ALA A 61 9.98 -3.53 -2.57
N ILE A 62 9.84 -3.65 -1.25
CA ILE A 62 8.96 -4.66 -0.62
C ILE A 62 7.52 -4.43 -1.05
N HIS A 63 7.02 -3.20 -0.98
CA HIS A 63 5.68 -2.86 -1.46
C HIS A 63 5.49 -3.24 -2.92
N ALA A 64 6.42 -2.86 -3.81
CA ALA A 64 6.36 -3.21 -5.22
C ALA A 64 6.31 -4.73 -5.45
N ALA A 65 7.05 -5.51 -4.67
CA ALA A 65 6.99 -6.97 -4.72
C ALA A 65 5.61 -7.49 -4.29
N CYS A 66 5.06 -6.98 -3.18
CA CYS A 66 3.70 -7.31 -2.73
C CYS A 66 2.65 -6.99 -3.80
N VAL A 67 2.72 -5.82 -4.44
CA VAL A 67 1.82 -5.45 -5.53
C VAL A 67 1.89 -6.45 -6.69
N LYS A 68 3.10 -6.79 -7.14
CA LYS A 68 3.31 -7.74 -8.23
C LYS A 68 2.77 -9.13 -7.89
N VAL A 69 3.06 -9.64 -6.70
CA VAL A 69 2.58 -10.96 -6.23
C VAL A 69 1.06 -10.97 -6.11
N ALA A 70 0.47 -9.96 -5.48
CA ALA A 70 -0.98 -9.84 -5.34
C ALA A 70 -1.68 -9.79 -6.71
N HIS A 71 -1.10 -9.06 -7.67
CA HIS A 71 -1.66 -8.97 -9.01
C HIS A 71 -1.56 -10.29 -9.79
N LEU A 72 -0.38 -10.92 -9.81
CA LEU A 72 -0.14 -12.15 -10.56
C LEU A 72 -0.89 -13.35 -9.99
N SER A 73 -1.15 -13.37 -8.68
CA SER A 73 -1.94 -14.41 -8.02
C SER A 73 -3.46 -14.19 -8.13
N GLY A 74 -3.91 -13.04 -8.65
CA GLY A 74 -5.33 -12.65 -8.61
C GLY A 74 -5.85 -12.26 -7.22
N ALA A 75 -4.98 -12.22 -6.20
CA ALA A 75 -5.34 -11.91 -4.82
C ALA A 75 -5.61 -10.42 -4.57
N THR A 76 -5.35 -9.53 -5.54
CA THR A 76 -5.56 -8.08 -5.38
C THR A 76 -6.94 -7.75 -4.83
N GLU A 77 -8.02 -8.35 -5.34
CA GLU A 77 -9.38 -8.00 -4.91
C GLU A 77 -9.72 -8.53 -3.53
N TYR A 78 -9.23 -9.71 -3.17
CA TYR A 78 -9.36 -10.26 -1.83
C TYR A 78 -8.63 -9.40 -0.80
N ILE A 79 -7.37 -9.04 -1.06
CA ILE A 79 -6.57 -8.19 -0.15
C ILE A 79 -7.23 -6.82 0.03
N LYS A 80 -7.72 -6.21 -1.06
CA LYS A 80 -8.47 -4.95 -0.99
C LYS A 80 -9.72 -5.06 -0.13
N GLU A 81 -10.49 -6.15 -0.26
CA GLU A 81 -11.71 -6.32 0.51
C GLU A 81 -11.40 -6.52 1.99
N VAL A 82 -10.38 -7.30 2.34
CA VAL A 82 -9.93 -7.47 3.73
C VAL A 82 -9.49 -6.13 4.32
N LEU A 83 -8.62 -5.37 3.62
CA LEU A 83 -8.17 -4.05 4.09
C LEU A 83 -9.33 -3.07 4.26
N ARG A 84 -10.23 -2.99 3.28
CA ARG A 84 -11.43 -2.15 3.34
C ARG A 84 -12.32 -2.53 4.52
N ARG A 85 -12.56 -3.83 4.72
CA ARG A 85 -13.37 -4.32 5.86
C ARG A 85 -12.69 -3.99 7.19
N MET A 86 -11.37 -4.05 7.28
CA MET A 86 -10.64 -3.65 8.49
C MET A 86 -10.77 -2.15 8.80
N GLU A 87 -10.81 -1.30 7.77
CA GLU A 87 -10.98 0.16 7.92
C GLU A 87 -12.43 0.56 8.22
N ASP A 88 -13.40 -0.05 7.52
CA ASP A 88 -14.81 0.35 7.55
C ASP A 88 -15.61 -0.34 8.67
N THR A 89 -15.17 -1.50 9.17
CA THR A 89 -15.93 -2.28 10.18
C THR A 89 -15.73 -1.68 11.56
N LEU A 90 -16.66 -0.81 11.96
CA LEU A 90 -16.67 -0.17 13.28
C LEU A 90 -17.23 -1.06 14.40
N VAL A 91 -18.04 -2.07 14.06
CA VAL A 91 -18.70 -2.98 15.02
C VAL A 91 -18.73 -4.40 14.46
N LEU A 92 -18.55 -5.41 15.33
CA LEU A 92 -18.64 -6.82 14.95
C LEU A 92 -20.10 -7.22 14.73
N ALA A 93 -20.36 -8.03 13.70
CA ALA A 93 -21.67 -8.60 13.47
C ALA A 93 -22.01 -9.61 14.57
N GLU A 94 -23.23 -9.55 15.08
CA GLU A 94 -23.74 -10.41 16.17
C GLU A 94 -23.83 -11.89 15.75
N ASP A 95 -23.99 -12.16 14.45
CA ASP A 95 -24.07 -13.49 13.85
C ASP A 95 -22.72 -14.18 13.63
N GLY A 96 -21.61 -13.53 13.99
CA GLY A 96 -20.26 -14.04 13.79
C GLY A 96 -19.68 -13.83 12.38
N GLY A 97 -20.39 -13.15 11.48
CA GLY A 97 -19.92 -12.82 10.13
C GLY A 97 -18.66 -11.93 10.07
N SER A 98 -18.27 -11.34 11.20
CA SER A 98 -17.04 -10.54 11.35
C SER A 98 -15.85 -11.33 11.91
N SER A 99 -15.94 -12.65 12.09
CA SER A 99 -14.87 -13.46 12.71
C SER A 99 -13.52 -13.36 11.98
N GLU A 100 -13.54 -13.37 10.65
CA GLU A 100 -12.34 -13.24 9.82
C GLU A 100 -11.66 -11.86 10.01
N ILE A 101 -12.45 -10.77 10.01
CA ILE A 101 -11.92 -9.42 10.26
C ILE A 101 -11.34 -9.33 11.66
N LEU A 102 -12.07 -9.84 12.67
CA LEU A 102 -11.61 -9.84 14.06
C LEU A 102 -10.27 -10.57 14.20
N TYR A 103 -10.15 -11.75 13.60
CA TYR A 103 -8.91 -12.53 13.62
C TYR A 103 -7.76 -11.75 12.96
N THR A 104 -8.02 -11.13 11.81
CA THR A 104 -7.01 -10.35 11.07
C THR A 104 -6.58 -9.10 11.87
N ALA A 105 -7.51 -8.41 12.52
CA ALA A 105 -7.24 -7.27 13.38
C ALA A 105 -6.42 -7.66 14.62
N ILE A 106 -6.74 -8.79 15.26
CA ILE A 106 -5.96 -9.34 16.38
C ILE A 106 -4.54 -9.63 15.93
N LEU A 107 -4.35 -10.38 14.84
CA LEU A 107 -3.01 -10.69 14.31
C LEU A 107 -2.19 -9.44 14.01
N SER A 108 -2.84 -8.44 13.41
CA SER A 108 -2.19 -7.16 13.08
C SER A 108 -1.77 -6.39 14.35
N SER A 109 -2.59 -6.43 15.41
CA SER A 109 -2.28 -5.79 16.69
C SER A 109 -1.13 -6.49 17.44
N MET A 110 -0.98 -7.81 17.32
CA MET A 110 0.09 -8.55 17.99
C MET A 110 1.48 -8.24 17.41
N HIS A 111 1.56 -7.96 16.10
CA HIS A 111 2.79 -7.48 15.47
C HIS A 111 3.13 -6.03 15.87
N ALA A 112 2.14 -5.21 16.21
CA ALA A 112 2.38 -3.84 16.70
C ALA A 112 2.88 -3.78 18.16
N VAL A 113 2.68 -4.82 18.96
CA VAL A 113 3.15 -4.93 20.36
C VAL A 113 4.55 -5.56 20.46
N SER A 114 5.07 -6.09 19.35
CA SER A 114 6.40 -6.74 19.29
C SER A 114 7.53 -5.79 18.81
N LEU A 115 7.26 -4.49 18.75
CA LEU A 115 8.21 -3.40 18.52
C LEU A 115 8.17 -2.42 19.70
#